data_AF-A0AAD1B0Z3-F1
#
_entry.id   AF-A0AAD1B0Z3-F1
#
_cell.length_a   1.000
_cell.length_b   1.000
_cell.length_c   1.000
_cell.angle_alpha   90.00
_cell.angle_beta   90.00
_cell.angle_gamma   90.00
#
_symmetry.space_group_name_H-M   'P 1'
#
loop_
_entity.id
_entity.type
_entity.pdbx_description
1 polymer ?
#
loop_
_entity_poly.entity_id
_entity_poly.type
_entity_poly.pdbx_seq_one_letter_code
_entity_poly.pdbx_strand_id
1 'polypeptide(L)'
;MSEFLRERYEEVDLTPGQGKITATISIGLGSLALLGSFCFLYPELFTTPEFRAFYNADVLRIALFIGIGIGFTCGFFSVFRHQERRYGIIGMVLACMAALIGSGRLDMPPVDGRSLYAGLDYFILTLLVLGLVFIPLERAYPKNQEQKTLRGGWVTDMKYFLFSHVGLQLISFFTVIPIQVFLHDKVNIGFQQTIASQPLWLQFIEILIVIDLGSYWIHRAFHEVPWLWKFHAVHHSTTQMDWLASSRLHVVEILANRFVGYLPIFILGFSPSAVYAYLVFVSFHAIFIHANVRFRFPGVRWLIATPEFHHWHHSSEDEAVDKNYAAFLPIYDKLFGTLIMPDRLAGEYGTRASTQVPEGVVKQFLFPFRRG
;
A
#
# COMPACT_ATOMS: atom_id res chain seq x y z
N MET A 1 8.26 9.84 16.38
CA MET A 1 6.88 10.35 16.21
C MET A 1 6.50 10.94 17.54
N SER A 2 6.09 12.20 17.62
CA SER A 2 5.54 12.72 18.86
C SER A 2 4.16 12.10 19.08
N GLU A 3 3.85 11.72 20.32
CA GLU A 3 2.52 11.27 20.77
C GLU A 3 1.41 12.22 20.26
N PHE A 4 1.76 13.51 20.15
CA PHE A 4 0.95 14.58 19.55
C PHE A 4 0.21 14.23 18.25
N LEU A 5 0.87 13.60 17.26
CA LEU A 5 0.19 13.29 15.99
C LEU A 5 -0.82 12.16 16.16
N ARG A 6 -0.55 11.20 17.05
CA ARG A 6 -1.45 10.07 17.29
C ARG A 6 -2.68 10.50 18.06
N GLU A 7 -2.50 11.26 19.14
CA GLU A 7 -3.60 11.82 19.93
C GLU A 7 -4.58 12.65 19.10
N ARG A 8 -4.10 13.30 18.02
CA ARG A 8 -4.93 14.19 17.20
C ARG A 8 -5.54 13.53 15.96
N TYR A 9 -4.88 12.52 15.40
CA TYR A 9 -5.25 11.97 14.09
C TYR A 9 -5.54 10.46 14.09
N GLU A 10 -5.40 9.79 15.23
CA GLU A 10 -5.84 8.40 15.42
C GLU A 10 -7.05 8.35 16.34
N GLU A 11 -7.86 7.31 16.20
CA GLU A 11 -9.10 7.11 16.93
C GLU A 11 -10.10 8.28 16.82
N VAL A 12 -10.04 9.01 15.70
CA VAL A 12 -10.89 10.18 15.47
C VAL A 12 -12.32 9.75 15.20
N ASP A 13 -13.23 10.17 16.09
CA ASP A 13 -14.66 10.03 15.86
C ASP A 13 -15.12 10.96 14.73
N LEU A 14 -15.44 10.38 13.57
CA LEU A 14 -15.91 11.09 12.38
C LEU A 14 -17.44 11.09 12.27
N THR A 15 -18.16 11.24 13.39
CA THR A 15 -19.62 11.38 13.38
C THR A 15 -20.08 12.57 12.52
N PRO A 16 -21.03 12.38 11.58
CA PRO A 16 -21.56 13.45 10.74
C PRO A 16 -22.11 14.63 11.55
N GLY A 17 -22.00 15.84 10.99
CA GLY A 17 -22.54 17.06 11.58
C GLY A 17 -21.62 17.80 12.56
N GLN A 18 -20.56 17.17 13.07
CA GLN A 18 -19.59 17.78 13.99
C GLN A 18 -18.47 18.58 13.28
N GLY A 19 -18.50 18.68 11.95
CA GLY A 19 -17.44 19.35 11.16
C GLY A 19 -16.10 18.59 11.08
N LYS A 20 -15.93 17.46 11.79
CA LYS A 20 -14.70 16.65 11.79
C LYS A 20 -14.40 16.02 10.42
N ILE A 21 -15.41 15.44 9.77
CA ILE A 21 -15.27 14.91 8.40
C ILE A 21 -14.75 16.00 7.44
N THR A 22 -15.39 17.17 7.46
CA THR A 22 -15.00 18.30 6.60
C THR A 22 -13.60 18.83 6.94
N ALA A 23 -13.20 18.81 8.21
CA ALA A 23 -11.83 19.14 8.62
C ALA A 23 -10.81 18.15 8.05
N THR A 24 -11.08 16.85 8.19
CA THR A 24 -10.21 15.77 7.69
C THR A 24 -10.08 15.83 6.17
N ILE A 25 -11.18 16.01 5.44
CA ILE A 25 -11.14 16.17 3.97
C ILE A 25 -10.34 17.41 3.59
N SER A 26 -10.55 18.54 4.28
CA SER A 26 -9.85 19.79 4.00
C SER A 26 -8.34 19.67 4.19
N ILE A 27 -7.89 19.13 5.32
CA ILE A 27 -6.47 18.93 5.61
C ILE A 27 -5.87 17.89 4.66
N GLY A 28 -6.56 16.78 4.42
CA GLY A 28 -6.10 15.71 3.55
C GLY A 28 -5.91 16.19 2.11
N LEU A 29 -6.96 16.74 1.49
CA LEU A 29 -6.89 17.26 0.13
C LEU A 29 -5.97 18.48 0.01
N GLY A 30 -5.95 19.37 1.00
CA GLY A 30 -5.02 20.50 1.02
C GLY A 30 -3.55 20.04 1.05
N SER A 31 -3.24 19.02 1.85
CA SER A 31 -1.88 18.44 1.90
C SER A 31 -1.52 17.75 0.59
N LEU A 32 -2.41 16.94 0.03
CA LEU A 32 -2.17 16.23 -1.23
C LEU A 32 -2.06 17.19 -2.41
N ALA A 33 -2.86 18.25 -2.44
CA ALA A 33 -2.77 19.30 -3.45
C ALA A 33 -1.43 20.04 -3.35
N LEU A 34 -0.98 20.37 -2.13
CA LEU A 34 0.32 21.02 -1.93
C LEU A 34 1.48 20.14 -2.43
N LEU A 35 1.45 18.85 -2.10
CA LEU A 35 2.42 17.87 -2.60
C LEU A 35 2.33 17.72 -4.13
N GLY A 36 1.12 17.71 -4.67
CA GLY A 36 0.87 17.67 -6.11
C GLY A 36 1.45 18.87 -6.84
N SER A 37 1.33 20.08 -6.29
CA SER A 37 1.94 21.29 -6.86
C SER A 37 3.46 21.18 -6.97
N PHE A 38 4.15 20.49 -6.04
CA PHE A 38 5.58 20.22 -6.18
C PHE A 38 5.89 19.25 -7.33
N CYS A 39 5.02 18.30 -7.63
CA CYS A 39 5.18 17.42 -8.79
C CYS A 39 5.12 18.19 -10.11
N PHE A 40 4.30 19.25 -10.17
CA PHE A 40 4.26 20.16 -11.33
C PHE A 40 5.47 21.10 -11.40
N LEU A 41 6.00 21.56 -10.25
CA LEU A 41 7.16 22.46 -10.20
C LEU A 41 8.48 21.76 -10.49
N TYR A 42 8.66 20.55 -9.97
CA TYR A 42 9.90 19.77 -10.07
C TYR A 42 9.61 18.37 -10.60
N PRO A 43 9.11 18.25 -11.83
CA PRO A 43 8.68 16.97 -12.37
C PRO A 43 9.82 15.94 -12.47
N GLU A 44 11.05 16.38 -12.73
CA GLU A 44 12.24 15.50 -12.78
C GLU A 44 12.59 14.87 -11.42
N LEU A 45 12.17 15.50 -10.32
CA LEU A 45 12.45 15.04 -8.96
C LEU A 45 11.28 14.29 -8.34
N PHE A 46 10.04 14.69 -8.63
CA PHE A 46 8.86 14.21 -7.88
C PHE A 46 7.84 13.44 -8.72
N THR A 47 8.06 13.35 -10.04
CA THR A 47 7.18 12.58 -10.94
C THR A 47 7.87 11.29 -11.37
N THR A 48 7.12 10.21 -11.35
CA THR A 48 7.50 8.89 -11.86
C THR A 48 7.44 8.90 -13.39
N PRO A 49 8.57 8.77 -14.11
CA PRO A 49 8.59 8.86 -15.58
C PRO A 49 7.69 7.83 -16.26
N GLU A 50 7.62 6.62 -15.71
CA GLU A 50 6.83 5.51 -16.25
C GLU A 50 5.33 5.83 -16.21
N PHE A 51 4.84 6.52 -15.17
CA PHE A 51 3.42 6.85 -15.06
C PHE A 51 2.99 8.04 -15.90
N ARG A 52 3.92 8.95 -16.22
CA ARG A 52 3.65 10.11 -17.08
C ARG A 52 3.21 9.72 -18.50
N ALA A 53 3.55 8.50 -18.94
CA ALA A 53 3.06 7.96 -20.20
C ALA A 53 1.56 7.58 -20.17
N PHE A 54 0.96 7.40 -18.99
CA PHE A 54 -0.39 6.87 -18.83
C PHE A 54 -1.44 7.93 -18.46
N TYR A 55 -1.05 9.16 -18.08
CA TYR A 55 -1.99 10.25 -17.80
C TYR A 55 -1.61 11.57 -18.46
N ASN A 56 -2.63 12.35 -18.80
CA ASN A 56 -2.48 13.67 -19.39
C ASN A 56 -2.23 14.72 -18.29
N ALA A 57 -1.23 15.58 -18.48
CA ALA A 57 -0.90 16.67 -17.55
C ALA A 57 -2.07 17.63 -17.28
N ASP A 58 -2.92 17.87 -18.28
CA ASP A 58 -4.13 18.69 -18.13
C ASP A 58 -5.16 18.02 -17.23
N VAL A 59 -5.32 16.69 -17.31
CA VAL A 59 -6.21 15.93 -16.43
C VAL A 59 -5.73 16.03 -14.98
N LEU A 60 -4.42 15.86 -14.75
CA LEU A 60 -3.86 16.03 -13.42
C LEU A 60 -4.01 17.46 -12.89
N ARG A 61 -3.87 18.45 -13.76
CA ARG A 61 -4.05 19.87 -13.40
C ARG A 61 -5.50 20.15 -13.00
N ILE A 62 -6.46 19.63 -13.75
CA ILE A 62 -7.89 19.72 -13.40
C ILE A 62 -8.14 19.04 -12.06
N ALA A 63 -7.62 17.82 -11.85
CA ALA A 63 -7.75 17.10 -10.59
C ALA A 63 -7.16 17.89 -9.41
N LEU A 64 -5.99 18.52 -9.60
CA LEU A 64 -5.36 19.39 -8.60
C LEU A 64 -6.28 20.56 -8.24
N PHE A 65 -6.81 21.29 -9.22
CA PHE A 65 -7.70 22.44 -8.96
C PHE A 65 -9.02 22.02 -8.29
N ILE A 66 -9.60 20.87 -8.70
CA ILE A 66 -10.77 20.29 -8.03
C ILE A 66 -10.43 19.97 -6.56
N GLY A 67 -9.29 19.33 -6.31
CA GLY A 67 -8.83 18.99 -4.95
C GLY A 67 -8.64 20.23 -4.09
N ILE A 68 -8.03 21.29 -4.62
CA ILE A 68 -7.88 22.60 -3.96
C ILE A 68 -9.25 23.19 -3.62
N GLY A 69 -10.17 23.22 -4.60
CA GLY A 69 -11.51 23.77 -4.42
C GLY A 69 -12.30 23.05 -3.34
N ILE A 70 -12.38 21.71 -3.42
CA ILE A 70 -13.05 20.88 -2.41
C ILE A 70 -12.38 21.07 -1.05
N GLY A 71 -11.05 21.03 -0.98
CA GLY A 71 -10.29 21.19 0.25
C GLY A 71 -10.57 22.53 0.93
N PHE A 72 -10.58 23.63 0.17
CA PHE A 72 -10.89 24.96 0.67
C PHE A 72 -12.35 25.08 1.14
N THR A 73 -13.32 24.61 0.35
CA THR A 73 -14.75 24.66 0.71
C THR A 73 -15.05 23.82 1.95
N CYS A 74 -14.52 22.60 2.06
CA CYS A 74 -14.66 21.79 3.27
C CYS A 74 -14.01 22.47 4.49
N GLY A 75 -12.86 23.12 4.31
CA GLY A 75 -12.19 23.86 5.36
C GLY A 75 -13.03 25.04 5.86
N PHE A 76 -13.59 25.81 4.93
CA PHE A 76 -14.53 26.90 5.23
C PHE A 76 -15.72 26.41 6.03
N PHE A 77 -16.43 25.37 5.58
CA PHE A 77 -17.53 24.78 6.34
C PHE A 77 -17.10 24.27 7.72
N SER A 78 -15.92 23.66 7.80
CA SER A 78 -15.35 23.16 9.04
C SER A 78 -15.09 24.28 10.06
N VAL A 79 -14.68 25.48 9.64
CA VAL A 79 -14.45 26.61 10.56
C VAL A 79 -15.71 26.98 11.35
N PHE A 80 -16.90 26.79 10.77
CA PHE A 80 -18.18 27.11 11.43
C PHE A 80 -18.78 25.95 12.22
N ARG A 81 -18.46 24.70 11.86
CA ARG A 81 -19.08 23.50 12.46
C ARG A 81 -18.18 22.74 13.43
N HIS A 82 -16.87 22.83 13.25
CA HIS A 82 -15.91 22.12 14.09
C HIS A 82 -15.70 22.88 15.42
N GLN A 83 -15.63 22.16 16.53
CA GLN A 83 -15.37 22.74 17.85
C GLN A 83 -14.03 23.50 17.89
N GLU A 84 -13.00 22.91 17.28
CA GLU A 84 -11.70 23.54 17.07
C GLU A 84 -11.55 24.10 15.64
N ARG A 85 -11.85 25.39 15.45
CA ARG A 85 -11.82 26.06 14.13
C ARG A 85 -10.48 25.97 13.40
N ARG A 86 -9.38 25.81 14.15
CA ARG A 86 -8.01 25.73 13.62
C ARG A 86 -7.84 24.67 12.54
N TYR A 87 -8.54 23.54 12.62
CA TYR A 87 -8.38 22.47 11.62
C TYR A 87 -8.92 22.88 10.24
N GLY A 88 -10.05 23.59 10.20
CA GLY A 88 -10.57 24.16 8.97
C GLY A 88 -9.63 25.22 8.39
N ILE A 89 -9.07 26.08 9.25
CA ILE A 89 -8.09 27.11 8.85
C ILE A 89 -6.83 26.47 8.27
N ILE A 90 -6.26 25.45 8.92
CA ILE A 90 -5.06 24.74 8.43
C ILE A 90 -5.31 24.17 7.03
N GLY A 91 -6.44 23.49 6.82
CA GLY A 91 -6.78 22.93 5.51
C GLY A 91 -6.95 24.01 4.43
N MET A 92 -7.60 25.13 4.75
CA MET A 92 -7.70 26.28 3.84
C MET A 92 -6.34 26.90 3.50
N VAL A 93 -5.45 27.06 4.48
CA VAL A 93 -4.08 27.58 4.26
C VAL A 93 -3.31 26.65 3.32
N LEU A 94 -3.37 25.34 3.54
CA LEU A 94 -2.74 24.36 2.66
C LEU A 94 -3.28 24.44 1.23
N ALA A 95 -4.61 24.55 1.07
CA ALA A 95 -5.23 24.72 -0.24
C ALA A 95 -4.82 26.03 -0.93
N CYS A 96 -4.75 27.14 -0.20
CA CYS A 96 -4.27 28.42 -0.73
C CYS A 96 -2.80 28.35 -1.15
N MET A 97 -1.93 27.71 -0.35
CA MET A 97 -0.53 27.49 -0.72
C MET A 97 -0.45 26.63 -1.99
N ALA A 98 -1.21 25.54 -2.06
CA ALA A 98 -1.27 24.69 -3.24
C ALA A 98 -1.74 25.47 -4.49
N ALA A 99 -2.72 26.37 -4.34
CA ALA A 99 -3.19 27.24 -5.41
C ALA A 99 -2.09 28.20 -5.87
N LEU A 100 -1.45 28.93 -4.96
CA LEU A 100 -0.38 29.89 -5.29
C LEU A 100 0.80 29.23 -6.00
N ILE A 101 1.18 28.04 -5.54
CA ILE A 101 2.29 27.26 -6.08
C ILE A 101 1.89 26.58 -7.41
N GLY A 102 0.68 26.02 -7.48
CA GLY A 102 0.17 25.26 -8.62
C GLY A 102 -0.44 26.09 -9.74
N SER A 103 -0.78 27.37 -9.51
CA SER A 103 -1.39 28.25 -10.51
C SER A 103 -0.40 28.91 -11.47
N GLY A 104 0.91 28.71 -11.29
CA GLY A 104 1.91 29.15 -12.25
C GLY A 104 1.68 28.49 -13.62
N ARG A 105 1.97 29.20 -14.73
CA ARG A 105 2.05 28.58 -16.06
C ARG A 105 3.23 27.59 -16.06
N LEU A 106 2.97 26.38 -15.59
CA LEU A 106 3.93 25.30 -15.53
C LEU A 106 3.80 24.54 -16.84
N ASP A 107 4.61 24.94 -17.82
CA ASP A 107 4.98 24.05 -18.89
C ASP A 107 5.59 22.81 -18.22
N MET A 108 5.07 21.65 -18.59
CA MET A 108 5.41 20.38 -17.99
C MET A 108 6.41 19.70 -18.93
N PRO A 109 7.73 20.01 -18.85
CA PRO A 109 8.70 19.46 -19.77
C PRO A 109 8.68 17.92 -19.72
N PRO A 110 9.06 17.24 -20.82
CA PRO A 110 9.26 15.81 -20.79
C PRO A 110 10.25 15.44 -19.68
N VAL A 111 9.90 14.45 -18.86
CA VAL A 111 10.83 13.95 -17.84
C VAL A 111 11.77 12.96 -18.51
N ASP A 112 13.08 13.21 -18.45
CA ASP A 112 14.07 12.24 -18.89
C ASP A 112 14.09 11.05 -17.91
N GLY A 113 13.95 9.82 -18.40
CA GLY A 113 13.88 8.61 -17.57
C GLY A 113 15.22 8.21 -16.93
N ARG A 114 16.25 9.05 -17.03
CA ARG A 114 17.62 8.78 -16.57
C ARG A 114 17.95 9.37 -15.19
N SER A 115 17.15 10.31 -14.69
CA SER A 115 17.39 10.96 -13.40
C SER A 115 16.88 10.14 -12.21
N LEU A 116 17.52 10.33 -11.05
CA LEU A 116 16.94 9.85 -9.79
C LEU A 116 15.68 10.67 -9.48
N TYR A 117 14.60 9.99 -9.13
CA TYR A 117 13.30 10.56 -8.81
C TYR A 117 12.72 9.96 -7.52
N ALA A 118 11.91 10.76 -6.85
CA ALA A 118 11.06 10.41 -5.74
C ALA A 118 9.62 10.24 -6.26
N GLY A 119 9.00 9.08 -6.06
CA GLY A 119 7.64 8.76 -6.54
C GLY A 119 6.52 9.45 -5.77
N LEU A 120 6.57 10.78 -5.65
CA LEU A 120 5.58 11.56 -4.88
C LEU A 120 4.22 11.58 -5.57
N ASP A 121 4.20 11.70 -6.89
CA ASP A 121 3.00 11.54 -7.70
C ASP A 121 2.33 10.17 -7.51
N TYR A 122 3.14 9.10 -7.49
CA TYR A 122 2.67 7.74 -7.26
C TYR A 122 2.06 7.59 -5.87
N PHE A 123 2.69 8.17 -4.85
CA PHE A 123 2.12 8.23 -3.50
C PHE A 123 0.74 8.92 -3.50
N ILE A 124 0.62 10.11 -4.08
CA ILE A 124 -0.61 10.90 -4.07
C ILE A 124 -1.74 10.17 -4.81
N LEU A 125 -1.48 9.73 -6.05
CA LEU A 125 -2.48 9.11 -6.90
C LEU A 125 -2.95 7.78 -6.30
N THR A 126 -2.03 6.95 -5.82
CA THR A 126 -2.38 5.65 -5.24
C THR A 126 -3.16 5.83 -3.94
N LEU A 127 -2.76 6.77 -3.08
CA LEU A 127 -3.51 7.08 -1.86
C LEU A 127 -4.94 7.56 -2.16
N LEU A 128 -5.10 8.45 -3.15
CA LEU A 128 -6.43 8.92 -3.56
C LEU A 128 -7.30 7.80 -4.11
N VAL A 129 -6.78 7.02 -5.07
CA VAL A 129 -7.54 5.93 -5.72
C VAL A 129 -7.91 4.85 -4.70
N LEU A 130 -6.95 4.36 -3.92
CA LEU A 130 -7.22 3.33 -2.92
C LEU A 130 -8.13 3.86 -1.81
N GLY A 131 -7.91 5.08 -1.32
CA GLY A 131 -8.76 5.69 -0.30
C GLY A 131 -10.21 5.86 -0.76
N LEU A 132 -10.43 6.28 -2.01
CA LEU A 132 -11.76 6.42 -2.61
C LEU A 132 -12.48 5.08 -2.81
N VAL A 133 -11.74 3.98 -2.96
CA VAL A 133 -12.31 2.64 -3.11
C VAL A 133 -12.55 1.99 -1.75
N PHE A 134 -11.52 1.90 -0.92
CA PHE A 134 -11.54 1.08 0.29
C PHE A 134 -12.19 1.75 1.49
N ILE A 135 -12.08 3.09 1.65
CA ILE A 135 -12.77 3.76 2.77
C ILE A 135 -14.29 3.56 2.65
N PRO A 136 -14.96 3.83 1.50
CA PRO A 136 -16.38 3.55 1.37
C PRO A 136 -16.71 2.07 1.52
N LEU A 137 -15.89 1.17 0.96
CA LEU A 137 -16.11 -0.27 1.03
C LEU A 137 -16.14 -0.78 2.48
N GLU A 138 -15.16 -0.38 3.29
CA GLU A 138 -15.08 -0.75 4.71
C GLU A 138 -16.16 -0.10 5.57
N ARG A 139 -16.72 1.05 5.16
CA ARG A 139 -17.85 1.66 5.86
C ARG A 139 -19.18 1.03 5.47
N ALA A 140 -19.32 0.55 4.23
CA ALA A 140 -20.52 -0.12 3.75
C ALA A 140 -20.63 -1.58 4.24
N TYR A 141 -19.50 -2.29 4.34
CA TYR A 141 -19.46 -3.71 4.71
C TYR A 141 -18.45 -4.04 5.81
N PRO A 142 -18.44 -3.32 6.94
CA PRO A 142 -17.42 -3.49 7.98
C PRO A 142 -17.43 -4.91 8.54
N LYS A 143 -16.23 -5.48 8.75
CA LYS A 143 -16.07 -6.63 9.64
C LYS A 143 -16.19 -6.19 11.10
N ASN A 144 -15.38 -5.19 11.50
CA ASN A 144 -15.43 -4.59 12.82
C ASN A 144 -16.22 -3.26 12.73
N GLN A 145 -17.46 -3.22 13.24
CA GLN A 145 -18.36 -2.06 13.13
C GLN A 145 -17.90 -0.87 13.99
N GLU A 146 -17.25 -1.13 15.10
CA GLU A 146 -16.79 -0.10 16.04
C GLU A 146 -15.45 0.54 15.62
N GLN A 147 -14.75 -0.07 14.65
CA GLN A 147 -13.46 0.43 14.18
C GLN A 147 -13.63 1.71 13.37
N LYS A 148 -12.95 2.78 13.81
CA LYS A 148 -12.99 4.08 13.16
C LYS A 148 -12.17 4.11 11.87
N THR A 149 -12.49 5.02 10.96
CA THR A 149 -11.75 5.20 9.70
C THR A 149 -10.29 5.56 9.93
N LEU A 150 -10.03 6.50 10.83
CA LEU A 150 -8.67 6.88 11.24
C LEU A 150 -8.34 6.14 12.53
N ARG A 151 -8.21 4.82 12.45
CA ARG A 151 -7.97 3.94 13.60
C ARG A 151 -6.60 4.14 14.26
N GLY A 152 -6.41 3.54 15.43
CA GLY A 152 -5.09 3.35 16.02
C GLY A 152 -4.08 2.77 15.02
N GLY A 153 -2.89 3.40 14.92
CA GLY A 153 -1.84 3.02 13.99
C GLY A 153 -1.94 3.62 12.58
N TRP A 154 -3.03 4.29 12.22
CA TRP A 154 -3.22 4.88 10.89
C TRP A 154 -2.10 5.83 10.47
N VAL A 155 -1.57 6.65 11.40
CA VAL A 155 -0.47 7.59 11.08
C VAL A 155 0.83 6.82 10.84
N THR A 156 1.02 5.69 11.51
CA THR A 156 2.17 4.81 11.28
C THR A 156 2.07 4.19 9.89
N ASP A 157 0.90 3.66 9.53
CA ASP A 157 0.66 3.01 8.23
C ASP A 157 0.76 4.02 7.07
N MET A 158 0.29 5.26 7.27
CA MET A 158 0.46 6.34 6.29
C MET A 158 1.94 6.64 5.99
N LYS A 159 2.81 6.54 7.01
CA LYS A 159 4.25 6.79 6.83
C LYS A 159 4.95 5.65 6.11
N TYR A 160 4.57 4.40 6.41
CA TYR A 160 5.05 3.26 5.64
C TYR A 160 4.60 3.36 4.18
N PHE A 161 3.33 3.72 3.96
CA PHE A 161 2.79 3.96 2.63
C PHE A 161 3.56 5.07 1.89
N LEU A 162 3.84 6.20 2.54
CA LEU A 162 4.68 7.26 1.97
C LEU A 162 6.08 6.75 1.61
N PHE A 163 6.74 6.06 2.53
CA PHE A 163 8.09 5.54 2.34
C PHE A 163 8.17 4.54 1.17
N SER A 164 7.22 3.62 1.06
CA SER A 164 7.22 2.58 0.02
C SER A 164 6.97 3.15 -1.39
N HIS A 165 6.19 4.23 -1.50
CA HIS A 165 5.86 4.85 -2.79
C HIS A 165 6.91 5.87 -3.22
N VAL A 166 7.35 6.73 -2.30
CA VAL A 166 8.41 7.71 -2.58
C VAL A 166 9.75 7.02 -2.82
N GLY A 167 10.04 5.96 -2.07
CA GLY A 167 11.25 5.16 -2.18
C GLY A 167 11.24 4.11 -3.30
N LEU A 168 10.21 4.08 -4.15
CA LEU A 168 10.03 3.06 -5.19
C LEU A 168 11.26 2.90 -6.08
N GLN A 169 11.88 4.00 -6.52
CA GLN A 169 13.04 3.94 -7.41
C GLN A 169 14.24 3.26 -6.74
N LEU A 170 14.53 3.57 -5.46
CA LEU A 170 15.59 2.91 -4.70
C LEU A 170 15.30 1.43 -4.50
N ILE A 171 14.05 1.09 -4.21
CA ILE A 171 13.61 -0.31 -4.08
C ILE A 171 13.83 -1.06 -5.40
N SER A 172 13.46 -0.47 -6.55
CA SER A 172 13.70 -1.04 -7.87
C SER A 172 15.19 -1.17 -8.18
N PHE A 173 16.01 -0.17 -7.80
CA PHE A 173 17.46 -0.20 -7.96
C PHE A 173 18.09 -1.39 -7.22
N PHE A 174 17.67 -1.68 -6.00
CA PHE A 174 18.22 -2.79 -5.20
C PHE A 174 17.62 -4.17 -5.53
N THR A 175 16.61 -4.25 -6.40
CA THR A 175 15.93 -5.52 -6.73
C THR A 175 16.05 -5.88 -8.19
N VAL A 176 15.56 -5.04 -9.10
CA VAL A 176 15.48 -5.33 -10.54
C VAL A 176 16.84 -5.23 -11.21
N ILE A 177 17.65 -4.21 -10.90
CA ILE A 177 18.94 -3.99 -11.58
C ILE A 177 19.91 -5.15 -11.34
N PRO A 178 20.11 -5.66 -10.10
CA PRO A 178 20.95 -6.84 -9.89
C PRO A 178 20.50 -8.04 -10.71
N ILE A 179 19.20 -8.33 -10.76
CA ILE A 179 18.66 -9.44 -11.55
C ILE A 179 19.07 -9.27 -13.02
N GLN A 180 18.87 -8.08 -13.60
CA GLN A 180 19.25 -7.80 -14.98
C GLN A 180 20.75 -7.95 -15.19
N VAL A 181 21.59 -7.31 -14.37
CA VAL A 181 23.05 -7.35 -14.52
C VAL A 181 23.58 -8.79 -14.44
N PHE A 182 23.11 -9.58 -13.48
CA PHE A 182 23.64 -10.93 -13.24
C PHE A 182 23.07 -12.02 -14.14
N LEU A 183 21.91 -11.80 -14.76
CA LEU A 183 21.20 -12.82 -15.54
C LEU A 183 20.98 -12.45 -17.02
N HIS A 184 21.27 -11.23 -17.47
CA HIS A 184 20.98 -10.81 -18.86
C HIS A 184 21.56 -11.75 -19.94
N ASP A 185 22.71 -12.35 -19.68
CA ASP A 185 23.43 -13.26 -20.57
C ASP A 185 23.14 -14.75 -20.31
N LYS A 186 22.36 -15.06 -19.26
CA LYS A 186 22.07 -16.43 -18.79
C LYS A 186 20.66 -16.90 -19.15
N VAL A 187 19.82 -16.01 -19.68
CA VAL A 187 18.46 -16.33 -20.10
C VAL A 187 18.44 -16.91 -21.51
N ASN A 188 17.53 -17.86 -21.75
CA ASN A 188 17.30 -18.39 -23.09
C ASN A 188 16.29 -17.51 -23.83
N ILE A 189 16.78 -16.76 -24.81
CA ILE A 189 15.96 -15.81 -25.59
C ILE A 189 14.81 -16.51 -26.32
N GLY A 190 15.05 -17.68 -26.92
CA GLY A 190 14.00 -18.43 -27.63
C GLY A 190 12.89 -18.92 -26.71
N PHE A 191 13.26 -19.33 -25.49
CA PHE A 191 12.29 -19.68 -24.45
C PHE A 191 11.47 -18.46 -24.01
N GLN A 192 12.12 -17.33 -23.73
CA GLN A 192 11.42 -16.09 -23.37
C GLN A 192 10.45 -15.62 -24.46
N GLN A 193 10.87 -15.68 -25.74
CA GLN A 193 10.01 -15.36 -26.87
C GLN A 193 8.80 -16.29 -26.95
N THR A 194 8.98 -17.58 -26.64
CA THR A 194 7.87 -18.55 -26.59
C THR A 194 6.85 -18.15 -25.52
N ILE A 195 7.28 -17.85 -24.30
CA ILE A 195 6.41 -17.39 -23.21
C ILE A 195 5.72 -16.06 -23.57
N ALA A 196 6.48 -15.08 -24.07
CA ALA A 196 5.95 -13.77 -24.47
C ALA A 196 4.90 -13.86 -25.60
N SER A 197 4.97 -14.90 -26.44
CA SER A 197 4.04 -15.12 -27.56
C SER A 197 2.70 -15.75 -27.17
N GLN A 198 2.58 -16.27 -25.94
CA GLN A 198 1.33 -16.83 -25.44
C GLN A 198 0.22 -15.77 -25.35
N PRO A 199 -1.06 -16.17 -25.33
CA PRO A 199 -2.15 -15.24 -25.03
C PRO A 199 -1.98 -14.53 -23.68
N LEU A 200 -2.35 -13.25 -23.62
CA LEU A 200 -2.16 -12.39 -22.44
C LEU A 200 -2.73 -12.99 -21.14
N TRP A 201 -3.92 -13.60 -21.22
CA TRP A 201 -4.58 -14.21 -20.05
C TRP A 201 -3.79 -15.41 -19.49
N LEU A 202 -3.11 -16.17 -20.34
CA LEU A 202 -2.31 -17.32 -19.93
C LEU A 202 -1.05 -16.83 -19.21
N GLN A 203 -0.35 -15.85 -19.80
CA GLN A 203 0.80 -15.21 -19.16
C GLN A 203 0.42 -14.63 -17.79
N PHE A 204 -0.73 -13.96 -17.67
CA PHE A 204 -1.21 -13.44 -16.39
C PHE A 204 -1.39 -14.53 -15.33
N ILE A 205 -2.00 -15.67 -15.68
CA ILE A 205 -2.18 -16.81 -14.77
C ILE A 205 -0.82 -17.43 -14.41
N GLU A 206 0.07 -17.63 -15.38
CA GLU A 206 1.41 -18.14 -15.14
C GLU A 206 2.19 -17.24 -14.19
N ILE A 207 2.13 -15.92 -14.37
CA ILE A 207 2.73 -14.92 -13.47
C ILE A 207 2.21 -15.09 -12.04
N LEU A 208 0.89 -15.20 -11.85
CA LEU A 208 0.30 -15.41 -10.52
C LEU A 208 0.83 -16.68 -9.87
N ILE A 209 0.88 -17.78 -10.62
CA ILE A 209 1.34 -19.08 -10.10
C ILE A 209 2.81 -19.00 -9.67
N VAL A 210 3.70 -18.54 -10.56
CA VAL A 210 5.16 -18.59 -10.32
C VAL A 210 5.60 -17.58 -9.27
N ILE A 211 5.00 -16.38 -9.24
CA ILE A 211 5.33 -15.39 -8.23
C ILE A 211 4.80 -15.82 -6.87
N ASP A 212 3.54 -16.25 -6.79
CA ASP A 212 2.95 -16.61 -5.51
C ASP A 212 3.61 -17.84 -4.89
N LEU A 213 4.15 -18.77 -5.70
CA LEU A 213 4.97 -19.87 -5.18
C LEU A 213 6.22 -19.35 -4.46
N GLY A 214 6.93 -18.38 -5.07
CA GLY A 214 8.08 -17.75 -4.44
C GLY A 214 7.68 -16.96 -3.19
N SER A 215 6.61 -16.16 -3.30
CA SER A 215 6.05 -15.40 -2.19
C SER A 215 5.65 -16.29 -1.02
N TYR A 216 5.01 -17.44 -1.27
CA TYR A 216 4.66 -18.42 -0.24
C TYR A 216 5.89 -18.84 0.57
N TRP A 217 6.98 -19.23 -0.10
CA TRP A 217 8.17 -19.73 0.60
C TRP A 217 8.93 -18.64 1.35
N ILE A 218 9.09 -17.45 0.76
CA ILE A 218 9.76 -16.35 1.45
C ILE A 218 8.92 -15.86 2.64
N HIS A 219 7.59 -15.82 2.50
CA HIS A 219 6.67 -15.44 3.56
C HIS A 219 6.67 -16.47 4.69
N ARG A 220 6.63 -17.76 4.36
CA ARG A 220 6.81 -18.83 5.34
C ARG A 220 8.14 -18.72 6.07
N ALA A 221 9.24 -18.41 5.38
CA ALA A 221 10.53 -18.19 6.03
C ALA A 221 10.50 -16.97 6.96
N PHE A 222 9.76 -15.90 6.61
CA PHE A 222 9.52 -14.75 7.47
C PHE A 222 8.75 -15.08 8.75
N HIS A 223 7.95 -16.14 8.76
CA HIS A 223 7.28 -16.61 9.98
C HIS A 223 8.11 -17.62 10.77
N GLU A 224 8.63 -18.64 10.09
CA GLU A 224 9.25 -19.80 10.77
C GLU A 224 10.71 -19.58 11.18
N VAL A 225 11.43 -18.61 10.60
CA VAL A 225 12.82 -18.30 10.97
C VAL A 225 12.83 -17.15 11.99
N PRO A 226 13.27 -17.35 13.26
CA PRO A 226 13.14 -16.34 14.31
C PRO A 226 13.80 -15.00 14.02
N TRP A 227 14.90 -15.00 13.25
CA TRP A 227 15.55 -13.76 12.83
C TRP A 227 14.74 -13.00 11.78
N LEU A 228 14.17 -13.70 10.79
CA LEU A 228 13.33 -13.11 9.76
C LEU A 228 11.99 -12.63 10.36
N TRP A 229 11.44 -13.38 11.31
CA TRP A 229 10.22 -13.00 12.04
C TRP A 229 10.29 -11.61 12.65
N LYS A 230 11.45 -11.16 13.15
CA LYS A 230 11.52 -9.80 13.70
C LYS A 230 11.19 -8.71 12.68
N PHE A 231 11.52 -8.92 11.40
CA PHE A 231 11.18 -7.99 10.32
C PHE A 231 9.67 -8.03 10.02
N HIS A 232 9.12 -9.23 9.91
CA HIS A 232 7.74 -9.44 9.53
C HIS A 232 6.74 -9.21 10.67
N ALA A 233 7.18 -9.36 11.92
CA ALA A 233 6.42 -8.99 13.10
C ALA A 233 5.99 -7.51 13.08
N VAL A 234 6.75 -6.63 12.41
CA VAL A 234 6.35 -5.23 12.19
C VAL A 234 5.03 -5.15 11.43
N HIS A 235 4.85 -6.00 10.41
CA HIS A 235 3.60 -6.12 9.65
C HIS A 235 2.46 -6.65 10.52
N HIS A 236 2.70 -7.76 11.23
CA HIS A 236 1.73 -8.34 12.17
C HIS A 236 1.48 -7.49 13.42
N SER A 237 2.18 -6.37 13.62
CA SER A 237 2.03 -5.55 14.83
C SER A 237 0.72 -4.74 14.85
N THR A 238 -0.11 -4.82 13.81
CA THR A 238 -1.39 -4.11 13.76
C THR A 238 -2.45 -4.85 14.58
N THR A 239 -3.09 -4.15 15.51
CA THR A 239 -4.18 -4.70 16.34
C THR A 239 -5.57 -4.42 15.78
N GLN A 240 -5.64 -3.51 14.80
CA GLN A 240 -6.85 -3.19 14.06
C GLN A 240 -6.52 -3.24 12.57
N MET A 241 -7.30 -4.00 11.81
CA MET A 241 -7.00 -4.33 10.43
C MET A 241 -7.82 -3.45 9.49
N ASP A 242 -7.19 -2.80 8.52
CA ASP A 242 -7.84 -2.06 7.44
C ASP A 242 -6.98 -2.08 6.18
N TRP A 243 -7.47 -1.49 5.10
CA TRP A 243 -6.79 -1.45 3.82
C TRP A 243 -5.39 -0.83 3.88
N LEU A 244 -5.15 0.14 4.77
CA LEU A 244 -3.86 0.82 4.89
C LEU A 244 -2.85 -0.01 5.70
N ALA A 245 -3.29 -0.96 6.53
CA ALA A 245 -2.41 -1.87 7.27
C ALA A 245 -1.42 -2.63 6.36
N SER A 246 -1.85 -2.93 5.13
CA SER A 246 -1.05 -3.56 4.08
C SER A 246 0.29 -2.87 3.81
N SER A 247 0.40 -1.57 4.09
CA SER A 247 1.60 -0.79 3.83
C SER A 247 2.72 -1.02 4.83
N ARG A 248 2.39 -1.50 6.04
CA ARG A 248 3.31 -1.63 7.18
C ARG A 248 4.28 -2.79 6.98
N LEU A 249 5.25 -2.61 6.09
CA LEU A 249 6.26 -3.60 5.76
C LEU A 249 7.66 -3.05 6.01
N HIS A 250 8.54 -3.88 6.57
CA HIS A 250 9.93 -3.51 6.74
C HIS A 250 10.65 -3.50 5.38
N VAL A 251 11.62 -2.59 5.17
CA VAL A 251 12.34 -2.47 3.88
C VAL A 251 12.99 -3.77 3.42
N VAL A 252 13.58 -4.53 4.35
CA VAL A 252 14.17 -5.86 4.06
C VAL A 252 13.14 -6.81 3.48
N GLU A 253 11.92 -6.81 4.03
CA GLU A 253 10.83 -7.64 3.54
C GLU A 253 10.33 -7.19 2.17
N ILE A 254 10.24 -5.87 1.94
CA ILE A 254 9.89 -5.30 0.62
C ILE A 254 10.92 -5.74 -0.43
N LEU A 255 12.22 -5.65 -0.11
CA LEU A 255 13.30 -6.03 -1.02
C LEU A 255 13.27 -7.55 -1.30
N ALA A 256 13.10 -8.38 -0.28
CA ALA A 256 13.04 -9.83 -0.42
C ALA A 256 11.85 -10.26 -1.29
N ASN A 257 10.64 -9.77 -1.00
CA ASN A 257 9.44 -10.09 -1.78
C ASN A 257 9.54 -9.61 -3.22
N ARG A 258 10.04 -8.39 -3.46
CA ARG A 258 10.23 -7.89 -4.83
C ARG A 258 11.29 -8.66 -5.59
N PHE A 259 12.40 -9.02 -4.96
CA PHE A 259 13.41 -9.85 -5.60
C PHE A 259 12.83 -11.20 -6.02
N VAL A 260 12.14 -11.88 -5.11
CA VAL A 260 11.50 -13.18 -5.37
C VAL A 260 10.40 -13.07 -6.44
N GLY A 261 9.67 -11.95 -6.50
CA GLY A 261 8.65 -11.72 -7.53
C GLY A 261 9.21 -11.35 -8.91
N TYR A 262 10.27 -10.54 -8.98
CA TYR A 262 10.87 -10.13 -10.26
C TYR A 262 11.75 -11.19 -10.89
N LEU A 263 12.37 -12.05 -10.09
CA LEU A 263 13.25 -13.12 -10.59
C LEU A 263 12.55 -14.04 -11.61
N PRO A 264 11.38 -14.65 -11.34
CA PRO A 264 10.69 -15.49 -12.31
C PRO A 264 10.19 -14.69 -13.51
N ILE A 265 9.75 -13.43 -13.33
CA ILE A 265 9.36 -12.57 -14.46
C ILE A 265 10.54 -12.41 -15.44
N PHE A 266 11.73 -12.13 -14.91
CA PHE A 266 12.92 -11.93 -15.72
C PHE A 266 13.38 -13.22 -16.39
N ILE A 267 13.37 -14.36 -15.68
CA ILE A 267 13.80 -15.64 -16.26
C ILE A 267 12.84 -16.11 -17.36
N LEU A 268 11.52 -16.02 -17.12
CA LEU A 268 10.50 -16.53 -18.03
C LEU A 268 10.22 -15.58 -19.21
N GLY A 269 10.46 -14.27 -19.06
CA GLY A 269 10.36 -13.31 -20.16
C GLY A 269 8.93 -12.97 -20.59
N PHE A 270 8.01 -12.83 -19.62
CA PHE A 270 6.63 -12.40 -19.92
C PHE A 270 6.57 -11.05 -20.63
N SER A 271 5.55 -10.86 -21.46
CA SER A 271 5.32 -9.60 -22.15
C SER A 271 5.09 -8.44 -21.16
N PRO A 272 5.53 -7.20 -21.47
CA PRO A 272 5.30 -6.05 -20.60
C PRO A 272 3.82 -5.84 -20.25
N SER A 273 2.92 -6.08 -21.20
CA SER A 273 1.46 -5.98 -20.97
C SER A 273 0.96 -6.98 -19.91
N ALA A 274 1.47 -8.22 -19.91
CA ALA A 274 1.10 -9.22 -18.90
C ALA A 274 1.60 -8.81 -17.51
N VAL A 275 2.85 -8.32 -17.44
CA VAL A 275 3.44 -7.82 -16.20
C VAL A 275 2.67 -6.61 -15.66
N TYR A 276 2.28 -5.65 -16.51
CA TYR A 276 1.45 -4.52 -16.07
C TYR A 276 0.08 -4.94 -15.57
N ALA A 277 -0.59 -5.88 -16.25
CA ALA A 277 -1.86 -6.43 -15.78
C ALA A 277 -1.73 -7.07 -14.39
N TYR A 278 -0.67 -7.85 -14.17
CA TYR A 278 -0.33 -8.39 -12.85
C TYR A 278 -0.07 -7.30 -11.81
N LEU A 279 0.73 -6.28 -12.14
CA LEU A 279 1.05 -5.18 -11.22
C LEU A 279 -0.20 -4.39 -10.81
N VAL A 280 -1.15 -4.17 -11.72
CA VAL A 280 -2.45 -3.57 -11.38
C VAL A 280 -3.25 -4.49 -10.46
N PHE A 281 -3.36 -5.78 -10.81
CA PHE A 281 -4.07 -6.75 -9.97
C PHE A 281 -3.52 -6.78 -8.54
N VAL A 282 -2.21 -6.97 -8.36
CA VAL A 282 -1.59 -7.07 -7.04
C VAL A 282 -1.70 -5.78 -6.25
N SER A 283 -1.62 -4.61 -6.90
CA SER A 283 -1.75 -3.31 -6.23
C SER A 283 -3.13 -3.11 -5.60
N PHE A 284 -4.19 -3.71 -6.15
CA PHE A 284 -5.52 -3.69 -5.55
C PHE A 284 -5.76 -4.88 -4.63
N HIS A 285 -5.34 -6.08 -5.04
CA HIS A 285 -5.62 -7.32 -4.31
C HIS A 285 -4.90 -7.38 -2.96
N ALA A 286 -3.62 -6.99 -2.90
CA ALA A 286 -2.87 -6.94 -1.65
C ALA A 286 -3.50 -5.98 -0.61
N ILE A 287 -4.08 -4.87 -1.08
CA ILE A 287 -4.80 -3.92 -0.23
C ILE A 287 -6.15 -4.50 0.20
N PHE A 288 -6.85 -5.13 -0.73
CA PHE A 288 -8.17 -5.72 -0.51
C PHE A 288 -8.16 -6.79 0.57
N ILE A 289 -7.20 -7.71 0.56
CA ILE A 289 -7.13 -8.79 1.56
C ILE A 289 -6.87 -8.28 2.99
N HIS A 290 -6.42 -7.03 3.16
CA HIS A 290 -6.30 -6.37 4.47
C HIS A 290 -7.54 -5.55 4.85
N ALA A 291 -8.41 -5.20 3.90
CA ALA A 291 -9.53 -4.31 4.16
C ALA A 291 -10.42 -4.81 5.31
N ASN A 292 -10.95 -3.89 6.12
CA ASN A 292 -11.92 -4.18 7.19
C ASN A 292 -13.29 -4.54 6.61
N VAL A 293 -13.39 -5.64 5.86
CA VAL A 293 -14.62 -6.08 5.18
C VAL A 293 -15.00 -7.49 5.60
N ARG A 294 -16.29 -7.74 5.81
CA ARG A 294 -16.82 -9.03 6.28
C ARG A 294 -16.95 -10.13 5.19
N PHE A 295 -16.25 -9.98 4.08
CA PHE A 295 -16.45 -10.85 2.91
C PHE A 295 -15.74 -12.20 3.05
N ARG A 296 -16.44 -13.31 2.72
CA ARG A 296 -15.97 -14.69 2.91
C ARG A 296 -15.82 -15.53 1.63
N PHE A 297 -16.40 -15.10 0.51
CA PHE A 297 -16.33 -15.75 -0.83
C PHE A 297 -16.14 -17.29 -0.84
N PRO A 298 -17.05 -18.07 -0.24
CA PRO A 298 -16.81 -19.50 0.04
C PRO A 298 -16.54 -20.36 -1.21
N GLY A 299 -17.02 -19.97 -2.39
CA GLY A 299 -16.81 -20.72 -3.64
C GLY A 299 -15.45 -20.52 -4.32
N VAL A 300 -14.67 -19.51 -3.91
CA VAL A 300 -13.36 -19.19 -4.52
C VAL A 300 -12.24 -18.99 -3.51
N ARG A 301 -12.52 -19.07 -2.21
CA ARG A 301 -11.56 -18.84 -1.11
C ARG A 301 -10.35 -19.79 -1.08
N TRP A 302 -10.37 -20.89 -1.84
CA TRP A 302 -9.21 -21.78 -2.03
C TRP A 302 -8.39 -21.47 -3.28
N LEU A 303 -8.91 -20.64 -4.18
CA LEU A 303 -8.25 -20.26 -5.43
C LEU A 303 -7.60 -18.90 -5.31
N ILE A 304 -8.31 -17.93 -4.73
CA ILE A 304 -7.83 -16.57 -4.54
C ILE A 304 -7.95 -16.17 -3.07
N ALA A 305 -6.89 -15.56 -2.53
CA ALA A 305 -6.86 -15.08 -1.16
C ALA A 305 -7.92 -13.98 -0.98
N THR A 306 -8.61 -14.06 0.14
CA THR A 306 -9.73 -13.17 0.52
C THR A 306 -9.38 -12.41 1.80
N PRO A 307 -10.14 -11.38 2.14
CA PRO A 307 -10.02 -10.73 3.45
C PRO A 307 -10.13 -11.73 4.61
N GLU A 308 -11.06 -12.69 4.55
CA GLU A 308 -11.16 -13.77 5.54
C GLU A 308 -9.85 -14.56 5.65
N PHE A 309 -9.30 -15.06 4.53
CA PHE A 309 -8.08 -15.87 4.51
C PHE A 309 -6.89 -15.12 5.12
N HIS A 310 -6.68 -13.87 4.73
CA HIS A 310 -5.53 -13.09 5.18
C HIS A 310 -5.71 -12.50 6.58
N HIS A 311 -6.95 -12.23 7.01
CA HIS A 311 -7.21 -11.87 8.42
C HIS A 311 -6.92 -13.04 9.36
N TRP A 312 -7.19 -14.27 8.94
CA TRP A 312 -6.75 -15.46 9.67
C TRP A 312 -5.23 -15.54 9.76
N HIS A 313 -4.52 -15.24 8.69
CA HIS A 313 -3.06 -15.15 8.72
C HIS A 313 -2.55 -14.12 9.75
N HIS A 314 -3.18 -12.95 9.80
CA HIS A 314 -2.84 -11.88 10.76
C HIS A 314 -3.30 -12.13 12.20
N SER A 315 -4.07 -13.19 12.44
CA SER A 315 -4.68 -13.40 13.74
C SER A 315 -3.66 -13.86 14.78
N SER A 316 -3.78 -13.34 16.00
CA SER A 316 -2.96 -13.77 17.14
C SER A 316 -3.46 -15.03 17.83
N GLU A 317 -4.63 -15.54 17.43
CA GLU A 317 -5.27 -16.75 17.98
C GLU A 317 -4.40 -18.01 17.83
N ASP A 318 -4.51 -18.97 18.74
CA ASP A 318 -3.67 -20.18 18.75
C ASP A 318 -3.76 -21.04 17.49
N GLU A 319 -4.94 -21.13 16.88
CA GLU A 319 -5.14 -21.89 15.64
C GLU A 319 -4.60 -21.19 14.38
N ALA A 320 -4.29 -19.90 14.48
CA ALA A 320 -3.90 -19.05 13.35
C ALA A 320 -2.38 -18.92 13.16
N VAL A 321 -1.59 -19.28 14.17
CA VAL A 321 -0.12 -19.14 14.11
C VAL A 321 0.47 -20.02 13.03
N ASP A 322 1.38 -19.43 12.26
CA ASP A 322 2.14 -20.13 11.24
C ASP A 322 1.21 -20.80 10.21
N LYS A 323 0.20 -20.05 9.76
CA LYS A 323 -0.81 -20.45 8.76
C LYS A 323 -0.98 -19.41 7.66
N ASN A 324 -1.54 -19.84 6.54
CA ASN A 324 -2.02 -19.00 5.44
C ASN A 324 -0.94 -18.07 4.84
N TYR A 325 0.17 -18.65 4.35
CA TYR A 325 1.32 -17.90 3.83
C TYR A 325 1.18 -17.42 2.38
N ALA A 326 0.28 -18.01 1.58
CA ALA A 326 0.11 -17.58 0.19
C ALA A 326 -0.32 -16.10 0.13
N ALA A 327 0.27 -15.32 -0.78
CA ALA A 327 -0.14 -13.94 -0.98
C ALA A 327 -1.43 -13.86 -1.80
N PHE A 328 -1.57 -14.74 -2.80
CA PHE A 328 -2.69 -14.71 -3.75
C PHE A 328 -3.43 -16.04 -3.89
N LEU A 329 -2.77 -17.19 -3.82
CA LEU A 329 -3.35 -18.50 -4.13
C LEU A 329 -3.29 -19.44 -2.90
N PRO A 330 -4.36 -19.47 -2.07
CA PRO A 330 -4.47 -20.36 -0.90
C PRO A 330 -4.30 -21.86 -1.21
N ILE A 331 -4.29 -22.25 -2.48
CA ILE A 331 -3.96 -23.60 -2.90
C ILE A 331 -2.57 -24.02 -2.43
N TYR A 332 -1.60 -23.11 -2.33
CA TYR A 332 -0.28 -23.46 -1.79
C TYR A 332 -0.36 -23.84 -0.32
N ASP A 333 -1.12 -23.11 0.49
CA ASP A 333 -1.37 -23.50 1.88
C ASP A 333 -2.09 -24.83 2.00
N LYS A 334 -3.00 -25.14 1.08
CA LYS A 334 -3.64 -26.45 1.02
C LYS A 334 -2.63 -27.55 0.70
N LEU A 335 -1.76 -27.33 -0.31
CA LEU A 335 -0.76 -28.29 -0.77
C LEU A 335 0.31 -28.55 0.29
N PHE A 336 0.70 -27.53 1.04
CA PHE A 336 1.78 -27.59 2.04
C PHE A 336 1.28 -27.73 3.49
N GLY A 337 -0.03 -27.90 3.69
CA GLY A 337 -0.61 -28.21 5.01
C GLY A 337 -0.67 -27.03 5.99
N THR A 338 -0.72 -25.80 5.49
CA THR A 338 -0.71 -24.55 6.29
C THR A 338 -2.04 -23.78 6.20
N LEU A 339 -3.06 -24.34 5.55
CA LEU A 339 -4.37 -23.70 5.39
C LEU A 339 -5.24 -23.78 6.66
N ILE A 340 -5.70 -22.62 7.14
CA ILE A 340 -6.74 -22.49 8.18
C ILE A 340 -7.85 -21.55 7.69
N MET A 341 -9.10 -22.04 7.67
CA MET A 341 -10.29 -21.24 7.33
C MET A 341 -11.52 -21.77 8.10
N PRO A 342 -11.60 -21.52 9.42
CA PRO A 342 -12.74 -21.90 10.25
C PRO A 342 -14.02 -21.22 9.78
N ASP A 343 -15.19 -21.72 10.20
CA ASP A 343 -16.48 -21.12 9.83
C ASP A 343 -16.82 -19.85 10.64
N ARG A 344 -15.83 -18.99 10.85
CA ARG A 344 -15.94 -17.68 11.50
C ARG A 344 -14.84 -16.76 11.00
N LEU A 345 -14.98 -15.46 11.25
CA LEU A 345 -13.92 -14.48 11.01
C LEU A 345 -12.97 -14.44 12.21
N ALA A 346 -11.69 -14.12 11.96
CA ALA A 346 -10.70 -13.89 13.01
C ALA A 346 -11.16 -12.77 13.98
N GLY A 347 -10.94 -12.96 15.28
CA GLY A 347 -11.36 -12.06 16.35
C GLY A 347 -10.24 -11.14 16.84
N GLU A 348 -9.02 -11.66 16.95
CA GLU A 348 -7.89 -10.95 17.54
C GLU A 348 -6.73 -10.78 16.55
N TYR A 349 -6.06 -9.62 16.60
CA TYR A 349 -4.92 -9.28 15.77
C TYR A 349 -3.78 -8.70 16.60
N GLY A 350 -2.60 -8.70 16.02
CA GLY A 350 -1.39 -8.17 16.63
C GLY A 350 -0.35 -9.25 16.81
N THR A 351 0.78 -8.85 17.39
CA THR A 351 1.83 -9.80 17.75
C THR A 351 1.57 -10.39 19.13
N ARG A 352 1.99 -11.64 19.32
CA ARG A 352 1.86 -12.33 20.60
C ARG A 352 2.71 -11.67 21.70
N ALA A 353 2.41 -12.00 22.96
CA ALA A 353 3.20 -11.56 24.11
C ALA A 353 4.71 -11.83 23.96
N SER A 354 5.08 -12.92 23.26
CA SER A 354 6.47 -13.28 22.99
C SER A 354 7.21 -12.32 22.05
N THR A 355 6.52 -11.50 21.26
CA THR A 355 7.11 -10.55 20.32
C THR A 355 6.44 -9.19 20.47
N GLN A 356 7.00 -8.31 21.29
CA GLN A 356 6.46 -6.96 21.48
C GLN A 356 7.16 -5.97 20.54
N VAL A 357 6.50 -5.64 19.44
CA VAL A 357 7.01 -4.65 18.48
C VAL A 357 6.80 -3.25 19.04
N PRO A 358 7.86 -2.42 19.13
CA PRO A 358 7.73 -1.07 19.69
C PRO A 358 6.92 -0.18 18.76
N GLU A 359 6.23 0.81 19.33
CA GLU A 359 5.47 1.76 18.53
C GLU A 359 6.37 2.80 17.84
N GLY A 360 5.97 3.14 16.61
CA GLY A 360 6.57 4.20 15.82
C GLY A 360 7.62 3.72 14.83
N VAL A 361 7.47 4.19 13.60
CA VAL A 361 8.26 3.81 12.41
C VAL A 361 9.76 3.64 12.68
N VAL A 362 10.43 4.63 13.28
CA VAL A 362 11.88 4.55 13.55
C VAL A 362 12.23 3.40 14.51
N LYS A 363 11.44 3.21 15.57
CA LYS A 363 11.68 2.11 16.51
C LYS A 363 11.39 0.75 15.85
N GLN A 364 10.36 0.68 15.01
CA GLN A 364 10.00 -0.51 14.23
C GLN A 364 11.06 -0.89 13.19
N PHE A 365 11.67 0.09 12.51
CA PHE A 365 12.80 -0.16 11.59
C PHE A 365 14.06 -0.66 12.32
N LEU A 366 14.30 -0.20 13.55
CA LEU A 366 15.45 -0.67 14.33
C LEU A 366 15.18 -1.96 15.10
N PHE A 367 13.91 -2.33 15.29
CA PHE A 367 13.49 -3.47 16.11
C PHE A 367 14.16 -4.80 15.70
N PRO A 368 14.24 -5.17 14.41
CA PRO A 368 14.83 -6.44 14.00
C PRO A 368 16.31 -6.60 14.38
N PHE A 369 17.02 -5.48 14.50
CA PHE A 369 18.45 -5.43 14.78
C PHE A 369 18.77 -5.36 16.28
N ARG A 370 17.75 -5.21 17.14
CA ARG A 370 17.96 -5.24 18.59
C ARG A 370 18.32 -6.65 19.02
N ARG A 371 19.37 -6.76 19.84
CA ARG A 371 19.67 -7.99 20.57
C ARG A 371 18.54 -8.19 21.60
N GLY A 372 18.00 -9.41 21.61
CA GLY A 372 16.99 -9.84 22.57
C GLY A 372 17.60 -10.01 23.96
#